data_AF-A0A6B2XRB8-F1
#
_entry.id   AF-A0A6B2XRB8-F1
#
_cell.length_a   1.000
_cell.length_b   1.000
_cell.length_c   1.000
_cell.angle_alpha   90.00
_cell.angle_beta   90.00
_cell.angle_gamma   90.00
#
_symmetry.space_group_name_H-M   'P 1'
#
loop_
_entity.id
_entity.type
_entity.pdbx_description
1 polymer ?
#
loop_
_entity_poly.entity_id
_entity_poly.type
_entity_poly.pdbx_seq_one_letter_code
_entity_poly.pdbx_strand_id
1 'polypeptide(L)' 'MTTTTGRTPALLAHVPAPTGKAPDPDALYEGFTTWATEQGLELYPHQSEALIELVTGSHVILSTPTGS' A
#
# COMPACT_ATOMS: atom_id res chain seq x y z
N MET A 1 18.61 20.51 15.19
CA MET A 1 18.95 19.35 14.34
C MET A 1 18.83 18.10 15.19
N THR A 2 17.62 17.55 15.33
CA THR A 2 17.38 16.27 15.99
C THR A 2 17.20 15.22 14.91
N THR A 3 18.24 14.46 14.64
CA THR A 3 18.16 13.21 13.88
C THR A 3 17.48 12.16 14.75
N THR A 4 16.16 12.04 14.61
CA THR A 4 15.40 10.90 15.13
C THR A 4 15.70 9.72 14.21
N THR A 5 16.40 8.70 14.73
CA THR A 5 16.55 7.38 14.10
C THR A 5 15.15 6.86 13.74
N GLY A 6 14.76 7.03 12.48
CA GLY A 6 13.39 6.83 12.02
C GLY A 6 13.00 5.36 12.06
N ARG A 7 12.05 5.01 12.92
CA ARG A 7 11.39 3.71 12.86
C ARG A 7 10.58 3.69 11.56
N THR A 8 10.85 2.75 10.67
CA THR A 8 9.98 2.45 9.52
C THR A 8 8.54 2.32 10.05
N PRO A 9 7.57 3.18 9.65
CA PRO A 9 6.18 3.04 10.01
C PRO A 9 5.71 1.65 9.62
N ALA A 10 5.02 0.99 10.55
CA ALA A 10 4.48 -0.33 10.30
C ALA A 10 3.27 -0.21 9.38
N LEU A 11 3.24 -0.96 8.27
CA LEU A 11 2.09 -1.03 7.37
C LEU A 11 0.80 -1.39 8.14
N LEU A 12 0.91 -2.31 9.12
CA LEU A 12 -0.22 -2.72 9.95
C LEU A 12 -0.84 -1.58 10.77
N ALA A 13 -0.14 -0.46 10.98
CA ALA A 13 -0.70 0.71 11.65
C ALA A 13 -1.60 1.55 10.72
N HIS A 14 -1.54 1.33 9.41
CA HIS A 14 -2.22 2.13 8.38
C HIS A 14 -3.41 1.41 7.75
N VAL A 15 -3.55 0.10 7.94
CA VAL A 15 -4.64 -0.69 7.36
C VAL A 15 -5.65 -1.12 8.45
N PRO A 16 -6.92 -1.37 8.09
CA PRO A 16 -7.92 -1.85 9.05
C PRO A 16 -7.48 -3.12 9.77
N ALA A 17 -7.76 -3.17 11.08
CA ALA A 17 -7.49 -4.36 11.87
C ALA A 17 -8.32 -5.56 11.38
N PRO A 18 -7.79 -6.80 11.43
CA PRO A 18 -8.55 -7.99 11.06
C PRO A 18 -9.80 -8.15 11.93
N THR A 19 -10.97 -8.19 11.31
CA THR A 19 -12.27 -8.38 12.01
C THR A 19 -12.87 -9.77 11.79
N GLY A 20 -12.20 -10.63 11.00
CA GLY A 20 -12.75 -11.89 10.50
C GLY A 20 -13.72 -11.73 9.32
N LYS A 21 -13.91 -10.50 8.83
CA LYS A 21 -14.63 -10.17 7.59
C LYS A 21 -13.68 -9.52 6.58
N ALA A 22 -14.08 -9.49 5.31
CA ALA A 22 -13.37 -8.72 4.30
C ALA A 22 -13.35 -7.23 4.71
N PRO A 23 -12.17 -6.58 4.75
CA PRO A 23 -12.07 -5.15 4.97
C PRO A 23 -12.60 -4.37 3.76
N ASP A 24 -12.87 -3.08 3.98
CA ASP A 24 -13.22 -2.16 2.90
C ASP A 24 -12.03 -1.96 1.94
N PRO A 25 -12.19 -2.23 0.63
CA PRO A 25 -11.14 -2.02 -0.37
C PRO A 25 -10.57 -0.61 -0.39
N ASP A 26 -11.42 0.41 -0.22
CA ASP A 26 -11.00 1.81 -0.25
C ASP A 26 -10.08 2.13 0.94
N ALA A 27 -10.45 1.64 2.13
CA ALA A 27 -9.63 1.81 3.34
C ALA A 27 -8.28 1.07 3.24
N LEU A 28 -8.23 -0.08 2.56
CA LEU A 28 -6.96 -0.77 2.30
C LEU A 28 -6.07 0.02 1.32
N TYR A 29 -6.66 0.54 0.24
CA TYR A 29 -5.94 1.32 -0.76
C TYR A 29 -5.37 2.61 -0.13
N GLU A 30 -6.21 3.37 0.57
CA GLU A 30 -5.80 4.59 1.26
C GLU A 30 -4.70 4.29 2.28
N GLY A 31 -4.90 3.30 3.15
CA GLY A 31 -3.90 2.91 4.16
C GLY A 31 -2.53 2.56 3.58
N PHE A 32 -2.51 1.76 2.49
CA PHE A 32 -1.26 1.40 1.84
C PHE A 32 -0.58 2.60 1.16
N THR A 33 -1.33 3.45 0.45
CA THR A 33 -0.77 4.62 -0.24
C THR A 33 -0.26 5.69 0.74
N THR A 34 -0.95 5.91 1.86
CA THR A 34 -0.46 6.74 2.96
C THR A 34 0.85 6.20 3.51
N TRP A 35 0.90 4.91 3.86
CA TRP A 35 2.12 4.27 4.35
C TRP A 35 3.28 4.41 3.36
N ALA A 36 3.07 4.17 2.06
CA ALA A 36 4.10 4.33 1.05
C ALA A 36 4.61 5.78 0.97
N THR A 37 3.71 6.76 1.01
CA THR A 37 4.04 8.19 0.98
C THR A 37 4.88 8.60 2.19
N GLU A 38 4.58 8.08 3.39
CA GLU A 38 5.39 8.32 4.59
C GLU A 38 6.81 7.73 4.47
N GLN A 39 7.02 6.75 3.57
CA GLN A 39 8.35 6.22 3.22
C GLN A 39 9.08 7.04 2.18
N GLY A 40 8.49 8.14 1.70
CA GLY A 40 9.01 8.90 0.58
C GLY A 40 8.89 8.14 -0.75
N LEU A 41 7.96 7.18 -0.83
CA LEU A 41 7.67 6.42 -2.04
C LEU A 41 6.38 6.95 -2.67
N GLU A 42 6.41 7.13 -3.98
CA GLU A 42 5.22 7.35 -4.80
C GLU A 42 5.02 6.10 -5.66
N LEU A 43 3.79 5.59 -5.72
CA LEU A 43 3.51 4.41 -6.51
C LEU A 43 3.56 4.74 -8.00
N TYR A 44 4.19 3.88 -8.79
CA TYR A 44 4.05 3.96 -10.23
C TYR A 44 2.59 3.70 -10.64
N PRO A 45 2.11 4.23 -11.77
CA PRO A 45 0.72 4.04 -12.21
C PRO A 45 0.28 2.57 -12.27
N HIS A 46 1.17 1.68 -12.74
CA HIS A 46 0.86 0.25 -12.81
C HIS A 46 0.82 -0.42 -11.43
N GLN A 47 1.49 0.14 -10.41
CA GLN A 47 1.44 -0.35 -9.03
C GLN A 47 0.13 0.07 -8.36
N SER A 48 -0.35 1.29 -8.59
CA SER A 48 -1.65 1.74 -8.07
C SER A 48 -2.81 0.99 -8.74
N GLU A 49 -2.75 0.78 -10.05
CA GLU A 49 -3.72 -0.06 -10.78
C GLU A 49 -3.74 -1.49 -10.24
N ALA A 50 -2.58 -2.13 -10.08
CA ALA A 50 -2.50 -3.48 -9.52
C ALA A 50 -3.03 -3.54 -8.08
N LEU A 51 -2.75 -2.52 -7.26
CA LEU A 51 -3.25 -2.47 -5.88
C LEU A 51 -4.78 -2.41 -5.84
N ILE A 52 -5.42 -1.58 -6.69
CA ILE A 52 -6.89 -1.49 -6.79
C ILE A 52 -7.50 -2.86 -7.10
N GLU A 53 -6.94 -3.56 -8.09
CA GLU A 53 -7.41 -4.90 -8.45
C GLU A 53 -7.25 -5.91 -7.29
N LEU A 54 -6.12 -5.86 -6.58
CA LEU A 54 -5.88 -6.75 -5.44
C LEU A 54 -6.85 -6.49 -4.28
N VAL A 55 -7.06 -5.23 -3.89
CA VAL A 55 -7.94 -4.90 -2.76
C VAL A 55 -9.42 -5.14 -3.07
N THR A 56 -9.80 -5.16 -4.34
CA THR A 56 -11.15 -5.53 -4.80
C THR A 56 -11.35 -7.04 -4.98
N GLY A 57 -10.30 -7.84 -4.76
CA GLY A 57 -10.35 -9.30 -4.77
C GLY A 57 -10.06 -9.96 -6.13
N SER A 58 -9.58 -9.20 -7.11
CA SER A 58 -9.14 -9.72 -8.41
C SER A 58 -7.79 -10.45 -8.31
N HIS A 59 -7.55 -11.36 -9.25
CA HIS A 59 -6.21 -11.91 -9.51
C HIS A 59 -5.54 -11.12 -10.63
N VAL A 60 -4.31 -10.64 -10.39
CA VAL A 60 -3.59 -9.77 -11.33
C VAL A 60 -2.38 -10.51 -11.92
N ILE A 61 -2.26 -10.47 -13.25
CA ILE A 61 -1.00 -10.77 -13.96
C ILE A 61 -0.43 -9.43 -14.41
N LEU A 62 0.65 -8.98 -13.76
CA LEU A 62 1.27 -7.70 -14.05
C LEU A 62 2.57 -7.92 -14.84
N SER A 63 2.61 -7.41 -16.08
CA SER A 63 3.80 -7.45 -16.93
C SER A 63 4.48 -6.08 -16.95
N THR A 64 5.45 -5.85 -16.07
CA THR A 64 6.26 -4.63 -16.09
C THR A 64 7.64 -4.89 -16.71
N PRO A 65 8.17 -3.94 -17.53
CA PRO A 65 9.55 -4.00 -17.97
C PRO A 65 10.51 -3.97 -16.79
N THR A 66 11.65 -4.68 -16.88
CA THR A 66 12.71 -4.60 -15.86
C THR A 66 13.20 -3.15 -15.73
N GLY A 67 13.14 -2.59 -14.52
CA GLY A 67 13.52 -1.20 -14.22
C GLY A 67 12.37 -0.30 -13.75
N SER A 68 11.13 -0.81 -13.77
CA SER A 68 10.04 -0.36 -12.89
C SER A 68 10.23 -0.86 -11.45
#